data_AF-A0A7Y5XZ14-F1
#
_entry.id   AF-A0A7Y5XZ14-F1
#
_cell.length_a   1.000
_cell.length_b   1.000
_cell.length_c   1.000
_cell.angle_alpha   90.00
_cell.angle_beta   90.00
_cell.angle_gamma   90.00
#
_symmetry.space_group_name_H-M   'P 1'
#
loop_
_entity.id
_entity.type
_entity.pdbx_description
1 polymer ?
#
loop_
_entity_poly.entity_id
_entity_poly.type
_entity_poly.pdbx_seq_one_letter_code
_entity_poly.pdbx_strand_id
1 'polypeptide(L)'
;MLRKLLISVVLALVVASPAAAQVRTLMPGVTYERGVQFTPHGPVAIHIVRGPKPTGLYALRPTLSNEAIQGVERVTSMQTRLSPGATMVGVNGDFYAGSGRPSGVLMRDNVVESPPFGDRSSTGITPEGGLDVRRIEFFGTWRGLGQRRTLNDLNQSPGANGISLFTRTYGPTTPVQAGVSEVVISPFPPTTPNADLVGPVVSTSAGGGTAIPQGGAVLVARGTAAQRLLEEAPIGGFLTLRIIFRPEWTGIQNAVGGGPVLVRGGGPVFRAQEAFTSSQLAPRAPRTGVGQLADGRVLMVVTDGRRPGYSVGMTNFELAQTMVRLGAVTGTAFDGGGSSTLAFDGELLSRPSDRGGERPVSNALQLMYYGVYAPAPEAVISPNGDGYLERQRELSYKVVRPSNVTATLTAPDGAVAFTETLAREPGTYPVVFPPAPAPAAPAPQKKAPSRGSQPIPPPPGPPAEGRWRLEVSATDDLGRPSTTVQTFTVNNTLGFARLSRRSLVVRVRGKQTISAGVTLTRPARLTATVETKSGVQVATIAVRRLPAGRFAARWRGTTRGGKFLVYGGMYQVRFRATNQLGAVEVVSPAFRVIRAAPVPKKKPKHRPG
;
A
#
# COMPACT_ATOMS: atom_id res chain seq x y z
N MET A 1 34.72 -33.65 25.59
CA MET A 1 33.94 -33.64 24.32
C MET A 1 32.80 -32.60 24.28
N LEU A 2 32.20 -32.22 25.41
CA LEU A 2 31.08 -31.25 25.46
C LEU A 2 31.42 -29.81 25.00
N ARG A 3 32.67 -29.35 25.20
CA ARG A 3 33.11 -28.00 24.81
C ARG A 3 33.26 -27.80 23.29
N LYS A 4 33.62 -28.85 22.55
CA LYS A 4 33.74 -28.78 21.08
C LYS A 4 32.36 -28.76 20.42
N LEU A 5 31.37 -29.49 20.97
CA LEU A 5 30.00 -29.48 20.47
C LEU A 5 29.30 -28.12 20.66
N LEU A 6 29.56 -27.42 21.78
CA LEU A 6 28.99 -26.08 22.01
C LEU A 6 29.56 -25.03 21.03
N ILE A 7 30.85 -25.09 20.72
CA ILE A 7 31.49 -24.18 19.76
C ILE A 7 30.97 -24.45 18.34
N SER A 8 30.72 -25.71 17.97
CA SER A 8 30.12 -26.06 16.67
C SER A 8 28.68 -25.56 16.51
N VAL A 9 27.88 -25.58 17.58
CA VAL A 9 26.49 -25.07 17.58
C VAL A 9 26.45 -23.54 17.58
N VAL A 10 27.39 -22.88 18.26
CA VAL A 10 27.52 -21.42 18.23
C VAL A 10 28.06 -20.93 16.88
N LEU A 11 29.00 -21.65 16.24
CA LEU A 11 29.52 -21.30 14.92
C LEU A 11 28.50 -21.59 13.79
N ALA A 12 27.65 -22.61 13.94
CA ALA A 12 26.55 -22.89 13.00
C ALA A 12 25.37 -21.90 13.11
N LEU A 13 25.25 -21.16 14.23
CA LEU A 13 24.31 -20.05 14.39
C LEU A 13 24.84 -18.72 13.84
N VAL A 14 26.14 -18.63 13.52
CA VAL A 14 26.79 -17.42 12.99
C VAL A 14 26.80 -17.39 11.44
N VAL A 15 26.39 -18.49 10.77
CA VAL A 15 26.31 -18.57 9.29
C VAL A 15 24.91 -18.98 8.82
N ALA A 16 23.87 -18.54 9.51
CA ALA A 16 22.60 -18.35 8.82
C ALA A 16 22.74 -17.06 8.02
N SER A 17 23.05 -17.17 6.73
CA SER A 17 22.94 -16.04 5.80
C SER A 17 21.61 -15.33 6.10
N PRO A 18 21.59 -14.00 6.31
CA PRO A 18 20.33 -13.29 6.47
C PRO A 18 19.46 -13.70 5.29
N ALA A 19 18.26 -14.21 5.55
CA ALA A 19 17.31 -14.47 4.49
C ALA A 19 17.18 -13.14 3.73
N ALA A 20 17.77 -13.09 2.54
CA ALA A 20 17.83 -11.86 1.76
C ALA A 20 16.39 -11.36 1.64
N ALA A 21 16.17 -10.10 2.04
CA ALA A 21 14.84 -9.50 1.98
C ALA A 21 14.32 -9.65 0.55
N GLN A 22 13.19 -10.35 0.39
CA GLN A 22 12.65 -10.62 -0.93
C GLN A 22 12.14 -9.30 -1.50
N VAL A 23 12.85 -8.77 -2.49
CA VAL A 23 12.43 -7.59 -3.24
C VAL A 23 11.19 -7.97 -4.05
N ARG A 24 10.10 -7.23 -3.84
CA ARG A 24 8.82 -7.39 -4.53
C ARG A 24 8.57 -6.16 -5.39
N THR A 25 8.29 -6.36 -6.68
CA THR A 25 7.76 -5.27 -7.51
C THR A 25 6.32 -4.98 -7.11
N LEU A 26 6.01 -3.72 -6.80
CA LEU A 26 4.65 -3.27 -6.47
C LEU A 26 3.87 -2.92 -7.73
N MET A 27 4.48 -2.09 -8.58
CA MET A 27 3.99 -1.64 -9.87
C MET A 27 5.20 -1.45 -10.79
N PRO A 28 5.03 -1.26 -12.11
CA PRO A 28 6.16 -1.09 -13.03
C PRO A 28 7.19 -0.10 -12.48
N GLY A 29 8.48 -0.46 -12.52
CA GLY A 29 9.59 0.37 -12.03
C GLY A 29 9.68 0.59 -10.51
N VAL A 30 8.71 0.13 -9.71
CA VAL A 30 8.66 0.38 -8.26
C VAL A 30 8.82 -0.91 -7.47
N THR A 31 9.82 -0.92 -6.60
CA THR A 31 10.17 -2.07 -5.76
C THR A 31 9.92 -1.78 -4.29
N TYR A 32 9.56 -2.84 -3.57
CA TYR A 32 9.37 -2.86 -2.13
C TYR A 32 10.23 -3.97 -1.51
N GLU A 33 10.87 -3.65 -0.41
CA GLU A 33 11.71 -4.54 0.36
C GLU A 33 11.35 -4.41 1.84
N ARG A 34 11.25 -5.56 2.53
CA ARG A 34 11.10 -5.62 3.98
C ARG A 34 12.31 -6.29 4.60
N GLY A 35 13.05 -5.55 5.40
CA GLY A 35 14.22 -6.01 6.12
C GLY A 35 14.01 -6.02 7.63
N VAL A 36 14.89 -6.74 8.33
CA VAL A 36 15.05 -6.63 9.79
C VAL A 36 16.51 -6.36 10.07
N GLN A 37 16.79 -5.26 10.78
CA GLN A 37 18.11 -4.94 11.30
C GLN A 37 18.16 -5.27 12.78
N PHE A 38 19.10 -6.12 13.19
CA PHE A 38 19.37 -6.36 14.60
C PHE A 38 20.30 -5.29 15.14
N THR A 39 19.89 -4.63 16.22
CA THR A 39 20.66 -3.60 16.93
C THR A 39 20.88 -4.03 18.38
N PRO A 40 21.85 -3.42 19.11
CA PRO A 40 21.99 -3.64 20.55
C PRO A 40 20.72 -3.33 21.36
N HIS A 41 19.79 -2.54 20.80
CA HIS A 41 18.54 -2.16 21.46
C HIS A 41 17.36 -3.08 21.08
N GLY A 42 17.57 -4.04 20.17
CA GLY A 42 16.53 -4.95 19.67
C GLY A 42 16.41 -4.94 18.14
N PRO A 43 15.52 -5.79 17.59
CA PRO A 43 15.25 -5.83 16.16
C PRO A 43 14.56 -4.54 15.69
N VAL A 44 14.81 -4.15 14.45
CA VAL A 44 14.13 -3.03 13.77
C VAL A 44 13.61 -3.55 12.43
N ALA A 45 12.29 -3.56 12.27
CA ALA A 45 11.66 -3.87 10.98
C ALA A 45 11.64 -2.61 10.10
N ILE A 46 12.20 -2.73 8.90
CA ILE A 46 12.41 -1.63 7.95
C ILE A 46 11.68 -1.97 6.66
N HIS A 47 10.94 -1.00 6.14
CA HIS A 47 10.19 -1.05 4.89
C HIS A 47 10.80 -0.03 3.93
N ILE A 48 11.20 -0.48 2.75
CA ILE A 48 11.91 0.35 1.78
C ILE A 48 11.16 0.29 0.46
N VAL A 49 10.80 1.44 -0.08
CA VAL A 49 10.28 1.59 -1.44
C VAL A 49 11.26 2.38 -2.28
N ARG A 50 11.57 1.87 -3.47
CA ARG A 50 12.37 2.56 -4.48
C ARG A 50 11.53 2.68 -5.74
N GLY A 51 11.37 3.91 -6.20
CA GLY A 51 10.65 4.22 -7.43
C GLY A 51 11.50 5.03 -8.42
N PRO A 52 11.06 5.11 -9.68
CA PRO A 52 11.73 5.91 -10.70
C PRO A 52 11.66 7.41 -10.34
N LYS A 53 12.39 8.23 -11.10
CA LYS A 53 12.21 9.68 -11.06
C LYS A 53 10.73 10.00 -11.36
N PRO A 54 10.06 10.85 -10.57
CA PRO A 54 8.61 11.03 -10.64
C PRO A 54 8.22 11.97 -11.79
N THR A 55 8.47 11.52 -13.01
CA THR A 55 8.17 12.20 -14.28
C THR A 55 7.48 11.23 -15.25
N GLY A 56 6.88 11.77 -16.32
CA GLY A 56 6.25 10.95 -17.37
C GLY A 56 5.00 10.24 -16.86
N LEU A 57 5.06 8.92 -16.67
CA LEU A 57 3.98 8.12 -16.09
C LEU A 57 3.93 8.16 -14.56
N TYR A 58 4.92 8.78 -13.91
CA TYR A 58 5.01 8.87 -12.46
C TYR A 58 4.87 10.31 -12.00
N ALA A 59 4.31 10.49 -10.81
CA ALA A 59 4.32 11.76 -10.09
C ALA A 59 4.44 11.52 -8.59
N LEU A 60 5.12 12.43 -7.88
CA LEU A 60 5.21 12.41 -6.43
C LEU A 60 4.34 13.55 -5.91
N ARG A 61 3.21 13.22 -5.28
CA ARG A 61 2.15 14.19 -4.98
C ARG A 61 1.65 14.05 -3.54
N PRO A 62 1.46 15.16 -2.82
CA PRO A 62 0.80 15.11 -1.53
C PRO A 62 -0.70 14.91 -1.71
N THR A 63 -1.30 14.19 -0.77
CA THR A 63 -2.74 13.91 -0.72
C THR A 63 -3.28 14.38 0.61
N LEU A 64 -4.40 15.11 0.57
CA LEU A 64 -5.05 15.68 1.74
C LEU A 64 -6.14 14.75 2.27
N SER A 65 -6.25 14.63 3.59
CA SER A 65 -7.34 13.89 4.23
C SER A 65 -8.69 14.44 3.81
N ASN A 66 -9.59 13.58 3.36
CA ASN A 66 -10.97 13.94 3.02
C ASN A 66 -11.10 15.11 2.00
N GLU A 67 -10.03 15.42 1.25
CA GLU A 67 -9.93 16.65 0.43
C GLU A 67 -10.21 17.96 1.18
N ALA A 68 -9.94 17.99 2.49
CA ALA A 68 -10.18 19.13 3.36
C ALA A 68 -9.00 19.37 4.31
N ILE A 69 -8.70 20.64 4.58
CA ILE A 69 -7.63 21.03 5.50
C ILE A 69 -7.94 20.55 6.93
N GLN A 70 -9.21 20.43 7.30
CA GLN A 70 -9.62 19.90 8.59
C GLN A 70 -9.96 18.42 8.52
N GLY A 71 -9.67 17.71 9.60
CA GLY A 71 -9.92 16.28 9.74
C GLY A 71 -8.69 15.44 9.44
N VAL A 72 -8.89 14.13 9.53
CA VAL A 72 -7.84 13.13 9.36
C VAL A 72 -8.42 11.94 8.61
N GLU A 73 -7.56 11.23 7.88
CA GLU A 73 -7.91 10.05 7.09
C GLU A 73 -6.76 9.04 7.14
N ARG A 74 -7.05 7.74 7.09
CA ARG A 74 -5.99 6.72 6.96
C ARG A 74 -5.31 6.82 5.60
N VAL A 75 -4.01 6.53 5.52
CA VAL A 75 -3.27 6.51 4.25
C VAL A 75 -3.89 5.47 3.30
N THR A 76 -4.26 4.30 3.81
CA THR A 76 -4.98 3.28 3.02
C THR A 76 -6.33 3.77 2.47
N SER A 77 -7.08 4.54 3.26
CA SER A 77 -8.35 5.14 2.83
C SER A 77 -8.12 6.20 1.76
N MET A 78 -7.12 7.07 1.93
CA MET A 78 -6.75 8.06 0.91
C MET A 78 -6.41 7.37 -0.42
N GLN A 79 -5.60 6.30 -0.37
CA GLN A 79 -5.25 5.54 -1.57
C GLN A 79 -6.47 4.87 -2.20
N THR A 80 -7.38 4.30 -1.39
CA THR A 80 -8.62 3.69 -1.88
C THR A 80 -9.50 4.71 -2.61
N ARG A 81 -9.69 5.89 -2.01
CA ARG A 81 -10.46 7.00 -2.60
C ARG A 81 -9.85 7.51 -3.91
N LEU A 82 -8.53 7.53 -4.01
CA LEU A 82 -7.80 8.02 -5.18
C LEU A 82 -7.45 6.92 -6.20
N SER A 83 -7.73 5.66 -5.89
CA SER A 83 -7.40 4.50 -6.72
C SER A 83 -7.94 4.60 -8.16
N PRO A 84 -9.11 5.20 -8.44
CA PRO A 84 -9.58 5.39 -9.82
C PRO A 84 -8.64 6.23 -10.70
N GLY A 85 -7.90 7.18 -10.11
CA GLY A 85 -7.05 8.13 -10.84
C GLY A 85 -5.57 7.77 -10.90
N ALA A 86 -5.10 6.82 -10.08
CA ALA A 86 -3.72 6.33 -10.11
C ALA A 86 -3.57 4.98 -9.40
N THR A 87 -2.55 4.21 -9.79
CA THR A 87 -1.98 3.17 -8.92
C THR A 87 -0.92 3.83 -8.05
N MET A 88 -0.92 3.60 -6.73
CA MET A 88 -0.04 4.37 -5.85
C MET A 88 0.55 3.58 -4.69
N VAL A 89 1.77 3.94 -4.33
CA VAL A 89 2.44 3.58 -3.07
C VAL A 89 2.79 4.87 -2.36
N GLY A 90 2.68 4.91 -1.04
CA GLY A 90 2.99 6.13 -0.31
C GLY A 90 3.07 5.95 1.18
N VAL A 91 3.47 7.04 1.83
CA VAL A 91 3.67 7.13 3.27
C VAL A 91 2.82 8.27 3.85
N ASN A 92 2.61 8.25 5.15
CA ASN A 92 2.07 9.42 5.85
C ASN A 92 2.96 10.65 5.62
N GLY A 93 2.40 11.86 5.73
CA GLY A 93 3.11 13.11 5.50
C GLY A 93 3.37 13.90 6.79
N ASP A 94 3.04 15.19 6.75
CA ASP A 94 3.37 16.20 7.74
C ASP A 94 2.73 15.96 9.12
N PHE A 95 3.26 16.67 10.12
CA PHE A 95 2.65 16.86 11.42
C PHE A 95 1.33 17.63 11.30
N TYR A 96 0.48 17.56 12.32
CA TYR A 96 -0.83 18.21 12.28
C TYR A 96 -1.33 18.62 13.66
N ALA A 97 -2.21 19.63 13.67
CA ALA A 97 -2.92 20.08 14.86
C ALA A 97 -4.02 19.09 15.26
N GLY A 98 -4.58 19.23 16.47
CA GLY A 98 -5.68 18.38 16.94
C GLY A 98 -6.93 18.41 16.04
N SER A 99 -7.13 19.48 15.27
CA SER A 99 -8.17 19.60 14.24
C SER A 99 -7.91 18.76 12.97
N GLY A 100 -6.72 18.19 12.83
CA GLY A 100 -6.26 17.53 11.61
C GLY A 100 -5.56 18.45 10.61
N ARG A 101 -5.51 19.77 10.84
CA ARG A 101 -4.83 20.71 9.95
C ARG A 101 -3.31 20.43 9.87
N PRO A 102 -2.72 20.32 8.65
CA PRO A 102 -1.27 20.25 8.48
C PRO A 102 -0.55 21.39 9.21
N SER A 103 0.62 21.09 9.79
CA SER A 103 1.39 22.09 10.54
C SER A 103 2.25 22.97 9.65
N GLY A 104 2.69 22.44 8.51
CA GLY A 104 3.46 23.13 7.50
C GLY A 104 2.75 23.18 6.15
N VAL A 105 3.55 23.39 5.10
CA VAL A 105 3.00 23.67 3.78
C VAL A 105 2.23 22.47 3.25
N LEU A 106 1.12 22.75 2.60
CA LEU A 106 0.49 21.82 1.68
C LEU A 106 0.25 22.58 0.39
N MET A 107 0.87 22.13 -0.69
CA MET A 107 0.71 22.71 -2.01
C MET A 107 0.50 21.60 -3.03
N ARG A 108 -0.55 21.73 -3.83
CA ARG A 108 -0.92 20.77 -4.88
C ARG A 108 -1.12 21.53 -6.18
N ASP A 109 -0.43 21.14 -7.24
CA ASP A 109 -0.54 21.76 -8.56
C ASP A 109 -0.35 23.29 -8.56
N ASN A 110 0.66 23.76 -7.82
CA ASN A 110 0.99 25.17 -7.55
C ASN A 110 -0.03 25.92 -6.68
N VAL A 111 -1.06 25.26 -6.14
CA VAL A 111 -2.06 25.88 -5.27
C VAL A 111 -1.69 25.65 -3.81
N VAL A 112 -1.42 26.73 -3.07
CA VAL A 112 -1.12 26.65 -1.63
C VAL A 112 -2.42 26.48 -0.87
N GLU A 113 -2.52 25.42 -0.05
CA GLU A 113 -3.72 25.12 0.74
C GLU A 113 -3.46 25.27 2.25
N SER A 114 -2.20 25.08 2.67
CA SER A 114 -1.71 25.35 4.03
C SER A 114 -0.36 26.06 3.93
N PRO A 115 -0.10 27.11 4.72
CA PRO A 115 1.16 27.84 4.68
C PRO A 115 2.31 27.05 5.34
N PRO A 116 3.58 27.26 4.94
CA PRO A 116 4.73 26.67 5.61
C PRO A 116 4.90 27.18 7.04
N PHE A 117 5.49 26.32 7.88
CA PHE A 117 5.97 26.71 9.20
C PHE A 117 7.47 27.02 9.13
N GLY A 118 7.83 28.30 9.23
CA GLY A 118 9.17 28.83 8.93
C GLY A 118 10.34 28.17 9.65
N ASP A 119 10.11 27.69 10.87
CA ASP A 119 11.15 27.03 11.66
C ASP A 119 11.42 25.58 11.23
N ARG A 120 10.60 25.02 10.34
CA ARG A 120 10.71 23.64 9.84
C ARG A 120 10.96 23.61 8.35
N SER A 121 11.66 22.56 7.91
CA SER A 121 11.80 22.30 6.49
C SER A 121 10.46 21.95 5.83
N SER A 122 10.31 22.42 4.60
CA SER A 122 9.28 22.01 3.66
C SER A 122 9.93 21.14 2.58
N THR A 123 9.15 20.21 2.05
CA THR A 123 9.56 19.28 0.99
C THR A 123 8.84 19.67 -0.29
N GLY A 124 9.55 20.29 -1.21
CA GLY A 124 9.05 20.66 -2.53
C GLY A 124 9.40 19.62 -3.58
N ILE A 125 8.51 19.50 -4.56
CA ILE A 125 8.65 18.64 -5.74
C ILE A 125 8.59 19.55 -6.97
N THR A 126 9.67 19.54 -7.77
CA THR A 126 9.72 20.26 -9.04
C THR A 126 8.96 19.51 -10.14
N PRO A 127 8.50 20.18 -11.22
CA PRO A 127 7.89 19.52 -12.38
C PRO A 127 8.77 18.44 -13.02
N GLU A 128 10.10 18.59 -12.92
CA GLU A 128 11.09 17.64 -13.45
C GLU A 128 11.34 16.47 -12.48
N GLY A 129 10.60 16.40 -11.38
CA GLY A 129 10.66 15.35 -10.37
C GLY A 129 11.81 15.50 -9.39
N GLY A 130 12.39 16.69 -9.23
CA GLY A 130 13.42 16.97 -8.22
C GLY A 130 12.81 17.16 -6.82
N LEU A 131 13.53 16.73 -5.78
CA LEU A 131 13.20 17.06 -4.39
C LEU A 131 14.03 18.24 -3.90
N ASP A 132 13.34 19.25 -3.37
CA ASP A 132 13.95 20.40 -2.73
C ASP A 132 13.49 20.50 -1.27
N VAL A 133 14.42 20.34 -0.33
CA VAL A 133 14.13 20.32 1.11
C VAL A 133 14.86 21.47 1.80
N ARG A 134 14.12 22.47 2.25
CA ARG A 134 14.65 23.66 2.93
C ARG A 134 13.60 24.34 3.80
N ARG A 135 14.03 25.23 4.68
CA ARG A 135 13.10 26.07 5.45
C ARG A 135 12.58 27.19 4.58
N ILE A 136 11.27 27.36 4.58
CA ILE A 136 10.55 28.39 3.86
C ILE A 136 9.53 29.01 4.82
N GLU A 137 9.42 30.31 4.81
CA GLU A 137 8.47 31.08 5.61
C GLU A 137 7.33 31.57 4.73
N PHE A 138 6.15 31.69 5.34
CA PHE A 138 4.99 32.31 4.72
C PHE A 138 5.01 33.82 4.95
N PHE A 139 4.80 34.59 3.89
CA PHE A 139 4.52 36.00 3.98
C PHE A 139 3.36 36.36 3.06
N GLY A 140 2.20 36.66 3.64
CA GLY A 140 1.04 37.09 2.90
C GLY A 140 0.91 38.62 2.89
N THR A 141 0.31 39.16 1.82
CA THR A 141 -0.18 40.55 1.81
C THR A 141 -1.57 40.65 1.19
N TRP A 142 -2.33 41.66 1.58
CA TRP A 142 -3.58 42.06 0.94
C TRP A 142 -3.62 43.59 0.76
N ARG A 143 -4.38 44.06 -0.23
CA ARG A 143 -4.57 45.48 -0.51
C ARG A 143 -5.94 45.71 -1.14
N GLY A 144 -6.71 46.65 -0.58
CA GLY A 144 -7.89 47.23 -1.20
C GLY A 144 -7.64 48.70 -1.60
N LEU A 145 -8.51 49.61 -1.19
CA LEU A 145 -8.35 51.05 -1.45
C LEU A 145 -7.15 51.68 -0.73
N GLY A 146 -6.68 51.06 0.35
CA GLY A 146 -5.59 51.56 1.17
C GLY A 146 -4.19 51.07 0.77
N GLN A 147 -3.30 51.14 1.75
CA GLN A 147 -1.94 50.62 1.67
C GLN A 147 -1.91 49.08 1.69
N ARG A 148 -0.79 48.50 1.26
CA ARG A 148 -0.57 47.06 1.39
C ARG A 148 -0.44 46.67 2.87
N ARG A 149 -1.16 45.63 3.27
CA ARG A 149 -1.22 45.12 4.65
C ARG A 149 -0.80 43.66 4.69
N THR A 150 -0.39 43.19 5.86
CA THR A 150 -0.02 41.79 6.08
C THR A 150 -1.26 40.90 6.00
N LEU A 151 -1.14 39.76 5.32
CA LEU A 151 -2.01 38.61 5.45
C LEU A 151 -1.29 37.58 6.32
N ASN A 152 -1.86 37.22 7.48
CA ASN A 152 -1.15 36.42 8.48
C ASN A 152 -1.18 34.92 8.19
N ASP A 153 -2.28 34.42 7.62
CA ASP A 153 -2.50 32.99 7.50
C ASP A 153 -3.42 32.63 6.31
N LEU A 154 -3.53 31.33 6.08
CA LEU A 154 -4.40 30.70 5.10
C LEU A 154 -5.06 29.46 5.74
N ASN A 155 -6.39 29.40 5.61
CA ASN A 155 -7.23 28.32 6.13
C ASN A 155 -7.03 28.08 7.64
N GLN A 156 -6.80 29.16 8.40
CA GLN A 156 -6.69 29.18 9.86
C GLN A 156 -7.51 30.33 10.45
N SER A 157 -8.13 30.11 11.61
CA SER A 157 -8.73 31.22 12.35
C SER A 157 -7.67 32.30 12.67
N PRO A 158 -7.95 33.59 12.40
CA PRO A 158 -7.03 34.66 12.74
C PRO A 158 -6.86 34.79 14.26
N GLY A 159 -5.66 35.23 14.67
CA GLY A 159 -5.37 35.64 16.04
C GLY A 159 -6.14 36.90 16.46
N ALA A 160 -5.88 37.40 17.68
CA ALA A 160 -6.64 38.52 18.26
C ALA A 160 -6.65 39.82 17.43
N ASN A 161 -5.61 40.06 16.64
CA ASN A 161 -5.48 41.19 15.71
C ASN A 161 -4.95 40.72 14.35
N GLY A 162 -5.46 39.59 13.85
CA GLY A 162 -4.98 38.94 12.64
C GLY A 162 -5.99 38.98 11.51
N ILE A 163 -5.52 38.60 10.32
CA ILE A 163 -6.32 38.37 9.13
C ILE A 163 -5.87 37.08 8.44
N SER A 164 -6.82 36.25 8.02
CA SER A 164 -6.57 35.01 7.30
C SER A 164 -7.45 34.91 6.07
N LEU A 165 -6.91 34.29 5.03
CA LEU A 165 -7.66 33.91 3.83
C LEU A 165 -8.29 32.53 4.05
N PHE A 166 -9.53 32.35 3.66
CA PHE A 166 -10.21 31.06 3.64
C PHE A 166 -10.61 30.72 2.21
N THR A 167 -10.19 29.55 1.76
CA THR A 167 -10.57 28.96 0.46
C THR A 167 -11.45 27.74 0.69
N ARG A 168 -12.03 27.22 -0.40
CA ARG A 168 -12.94 26.07 -0.33
C ARG A 168 -12.31 24.80 0.28
N THR A 169 -10.97 24.69 0.27
CA THR A 169 -10.23 23.58 0.90
C THR A 169 -10.39 23.57 2.42
N TYR A 170 -10.72 24.70 3.06
CA TYR A 170 -11.06 24.70 4.50
C TYR A 170 -12.38 23.98 4.77
N GLY A 171 -13.39 24.24 3.95
CA GLY A 171 -14.76 23.78 4.16
C GLY A 171 -15.78 24.64 3.40
N PRO A 172 -17.08 24.39 3.58
CA PRO A 172 -18.15 25.17 2.94
C PRO A 172 -18.36 26.54 3.57
N THR A 173 -17.96 26.73 4.82
CA THR A 173 -18.13 27.96 5.58
C THR A 173 -16.87 28.29 6.38
N THR A 174 -16.68 29.56 6.70
CA THR A 174 -15.66 30.02 7.64
C THR A 174 -15.97 29.56 9.08
N PRO A 175 -14.97 29.47 9.97
CA PRO A 175 -15.22 29.14 11.38
C PRO A 175 -16.04 30.23 12.06
N VAL A 176 -16.98 29.82 12.91
CA VAL A 176 -17.67 30.74 13.83
C VAL A 176 -16.67 31.26 14.84
N GLN A 177 -16.50 32.58 14.91
CA GLN A 177 -15.57 33.23 15.81
C GLN A 177 -16.06 34.63 16.17
N ALA A 178 -16.15 34.92 17.47
CA ALA A 178 -16.62 36.22 17.93
C ALA A 178 -15.64 37.36 17.56
N GLY A 179 -16.19 38.50 17.16
CA GLY A 179 -15.43 39.71 16.85
C GLY A 179 -14.66 39.66 15.53
N VAL A 180 -15.03 38.76 14.62
CA VAL A 180 -14.49 38.76 13.25
C VAL A 180 -15.39 39.55 12.30
N SER A 181 -14.75 40.24 11.35
CA SER A 181 -15.38 40.78 10.14
C SER A 181 -14.88 40.01 8.94
N GLU A 182 -15.77 39.79 7.98
CA GLU A 182 -15.53 38.90 6.85
C GLU A 182 -15.87 39.59 5.54
N VAL A 183 -15.03 39.39 4.53
CA VAL A 183 -15.19 39.93 3.18
C VAL A 183 -15.16 38.77 2.20
N VAL A 184 -16.24 38.60 1.43
CA VAL A 184 -16.37 37.54 0.42
C VAL A 184 -15.83 38.06 -0.91
N ILE A 185 -14.94 37.29 -1.52
CA ILE A 185 -14.28 37.59 -2.79
C ILE A 185 -14.70 36.55 -3.82
N SER A 186 -15.36 36.97 -4.90
CA SER A 186 -15.85 36.03 -5.91
C SER A 186 -16.03 36.67 -7.29
N PRO A 187 -15.41 36.14 -8.36
CA PRO A 187 -14.49 35.00 -8.36
C PRO A 187 -13.14 35.34 -7.72
N PHE A 188 -12.37 34.32 -7.32
CA PHE A 188 -11.02 34.46 -6.80
C PHE A 188 -10.09 33.41 -7.44
N PRO A 189 -8.90 33.80 -7.94
CA PRO A 189 -7.98 32.86 -8.56
C PRO A 189 -7.41 31.85 -7.54
N PRO A 190 -6.87 30.71 -8.00
CA PRO A 190 -6.15 29.79 -7.14
C PRO A 190 -5.01 30.49 -6.39
N THR A 191 -4.71 30.02 -5.17
CA THR A 191 -3.69 30.56 -4.26
C THR A 191 -2.26 30.24 -4.72
N THR A 192 -1.93 30.59 -5.95
CA THR A 192 -0.61 30.42 -6.55
C THR A 192 0.41 31.34 -5.88
N PRO A 193 1.57 30.84 -5.41
CA PRO A 193 2.56 31.67 -4.75
C PRO A 193 3.19 32.66 -5.72
N ASN A 194 3.61 33.81 -5.19
CA ASN A 194 4.27 34.93 -5.88
C ASN A 194 3.44 35.63 -6.99
N ALA A 195 2.18 35.24 -7.19
CA ALA A 195 1.25 35.90 -8.12
C ALA A 195 0.42 36.99 -7.41
N ASP A 196 -0.08 37.97 -8.19
CA ASP A 196 -1.15 38.87 -7.75
C ASP A 196 -2.50 38.15 -7.90
N LEU A 197 -3.16 37.95 -6.77
CA LEU A 197 -4.45 37.27 -6.67
C LEU A 197 -5.55 38.33 -6.52
N VAL A 198 -6.21 38.64 -7.64
CA VAL A 198 -7.18 39.75 -7.71
C VAL A 198 -8.60 39.22 -7.77
N GLY A 199 -9.51 39.80 -6.99
CA GLY A 199 -10.94 39.48 -7.06
C GLY A 199 -11.83 40.59 -6.50
N PRO A 200 -13.09 40.70 -6.96
CA PRO A 200 -14.03 41.70 -6.48
C PRO A 200 -14.65 41.28 -5.14
N VAL A 201 -14.94 42.28 -4.30
CA VAL A 201 -15.69 42.10 -3.06
C VAL A 201 -17.18 42.06 -3.38
N VAL A 202 -17.83 40.95 -3.03
CA VAL A 202 -19.26 40.74 -3.34
C VAL A 202 -20.17 40.90 -2.13
N SER A 203 -19.66 40.65 -0.92
CA SER A 203 -20.43 40.84 0.31
C SER A 203 -19.51 40.92 1.53
N THR A 204 -20.08 41.40 2.64
CA THR A 204 -19.43 41.44 3.94
C THR A 204 -20.31 40.78 5.00
N SER A 205 -19.69 40.18 6.01
CA SER A 205 -20.37 39.50 7.11
C SER A 205 -19.60 39.68 8.42
N ALA A 206 -20.14 39.17 9.52
CA ALA A 206 -19.50 39.17 10.83
C ALA A 206 -19.87 37.92 11.64
N GLY A 207 -18.98 37.53 12.56
CA GLY A 207 -19.22 36.42 13.49
C GLY A 207 -18.85 35.02 12.99
N GLY A 208 -18.48 34.87 11.72
CA GLY A 208 -18.13 33.58 11.12
C GLY A 208 -19.33 32.80 10.58
N GLY A 209 -19.08 31.60 10.04
CA GLY A 209 -20.11 30.80 9.39
C GLY A 209 -20.48 31.29 7.98
N THR A 210 -19.73 32.25 7.46
CA THR A 210 -19.92 32.80 6.11
C THR A 210 -19.60 31.75 5.07
N ALA A 211 -20.48 31.59 4.08
CA ALA A 211 -20.28 30.66 2.98
C ALA A 211 -19.04 31.02 2.16
N ILE A 212 -18.19 30.04 1.88
CA ILE A 212 -17.02 30.19 1.01
C ILE A 212 -17.45 29.79 -0.42
N PRO A 213 -17.54 30.73 -1.39
CA PRO A 213 -18.02 30.42 -2.72
C PRO A 213 -17.14 29.39 -3.44
N GLN A 214 -17.73 28.60 -4.34
CA GLN A 214 -16.94 27.79 -5.28
C GLN A 214 -16.17 28.73 -6.22
N GLY A 215 -14.86 28.52 -6.34
CA GLY A 215 -14.00 29.44 -7.11
C GLY A 215 -13.88 30.83 -6.49
N GLY A 216 -14.20 30.99 -5.20
CA GLY A 216 -14.06 32.22 -4.43
C GLY A 216 -13.28 32.01 -3.14
N ALA A 217 -13.19 33.07 -2.34
CA ALA A 217 -12.52 33.06 -1.04
C ALA A 217 -13.20 34.02 -0.06
N VAL A 218 -12.85 33.91 1.22
CA VAL A 218 -13.28 34.85 2.27
C VAL A 218 -12.06 35.33 3.04
N LEU A 219 -11.86 36.65 3.15
CA LEU A 219 -10.93 37.22 4.11
C LEU A 219 -11.65 37.39 5.44
N VAL A 220 -11.06 36.84 6.50
CA VAL A 220 -11.58 36.93 7.87
C VAL A 220 -10.56 37.66 8.72
N ALA A 221 -10.95 38.77 9.33
CA ALA A 221 -10.09 39.59 10.16
C ALA A 221 -10.68 39.84 11.54
N ARG A 222 -9.82 40.07 12.54
CA ARG A 222 -10.19 40.31 13.94
C ARG A 222 -9.47 41.53 14.50
N GLY A 223 -10.08 42.19 15.49
CA GLY A 223 -9.48 43.33 16.17
C GLY A 223 -9.37 44.56 15.25
N THR A 224 -8.29 45.31 15.34
CA THR A 224 -8.06 46.48 14.48
C THR A 224 -7.92 46.12 13.00
N ALA A 225 -7.47 44.89 12.69
CA ALA A 225 -7.44 44.39 11.32
C ALA A 225 -8.84 44.27 10.70
N ALA A 226 -9.87 43.95 11.51
CA ALA A 226 -11.25 43.87 11.06
C ALA A 226 -11.80 45.23 10.63
N GLN A 227 -11.52 46.27 11.42
CA GLN A 227 -11.90 47.65 11.08
C GLN A 227 -11.25 48.08 9.76
N ARG A 228 -9.95 47.84 9.60
CA ARG A 228 -9.23 48.16 8.35
C ARG A 228 -9.73 47.37 7.15
N LEU A 229 -10.10 46.10 7.35
CA LEU A 229 -10.67 45.29 6.28
C LEU A 229 -11.98 45.92 5.76
N LEU A 230 -12.88 46.35 6.64
CA LEU A 230 -14.15 46.98 6.25
C LEU A 230 -13.96 48.36 5.60
N GLU A 231 -13.02 49.18 6.09
CA GLU A 231 -12.72 50.50 5.53
C GLU A 231 -12.11 50.42 4.12
N GLU A 232 -11.26 49.42 3.87
CA GLU A 232 -10.45 49.35 2.64
C GLU A 232 -10.97 48.37 1.60
N ALA A 233 -11.95 47.53 1.95
CA ALA A 233 -12.54 46.52 1.06
C ALA A 233 -14.06 46.70 0.91
N PRO A 234 -14.56 47.85 0.40
CA PRO A 234 -15.99 48.06 0.21
C PRO A 234 -16.56 47.10 -0.85
N ILE A 235 -17.85 46.78 -0.71
CA ILE A 235 -18.61 46.00 -1.69
C ILE A 235 -18.53 46.67 -3.07
N GLY A 236 -18.26 45.87 -4.11
CA GLY A 236 -18.03 46.35 -5.48
C GLY A 236 -16.58 46.79 -5.74
N GLY A 237 -15.75 46.93 -4.71
CA GLY A 237 -14.31 47.17 -4.83
C GLY A 237 -13.53 45.89 -5.18
N PHE A 238 -12.22 46.04 -5.39
CA PHE A 238 -11.30 44.94 -5.67
C PHE A 238 -10.26 44.79 -4.57
N LEU A 239 -9.90 43.54 -4.31
CA LEU A 239 -8.78 43.17 -3.45
C LEU A 239 -7.68 42.53 -4.28
N THR A 240 -6.43 42.89 -3.98
CA THR A 240 -5.23 42.21 -4.47
C THR A 240 -4.51 41.55 -3.31
N LEU A 241 -4.37 40.22 -3.35
CA LEU A 241 -3.63 39.44 -2.37
C LEU A 241 -2.35 38.87 -3.01
N ARG A 242 -1.31 38.66 -2.20
CA ARG A 242 -0.13 37.89 -2.60
C ARG A 242 0.25 36.92 -1.50
N ILE A 243 0.52 35.68 -1.88
CA ILE A 243 1.14 34.66 -1.03
C ILE A 243 2.61 34.56 -1.44
N ILE A 244 3.54 34.82 -0.54
CA ILE A 244 4.96 34.87 -0.84
C ILE A 244 5.68 33.87 0.06
N PHE A 245 6.67 33.19 -0.51
CA PHE A 245 7.57 32.29 0.20
C PHE A 245 8.94 32.94 0.39
N ARG A 246 9.51 32.83 1.59
CA ARG A 246 10.84 33.38 1.93
C ARG A 246 11.77 32.32 2.51
N PRO A 247 13.03 32.18 2.05
CA PRO A 247 13.56 32.77 0.82
C PRO A 247 12.71 32.37 -0.39
N GLU A 248 12.91 33.05 -1.52
CA GLU A 248 12.17 32.74 -2.73
C GLU A 248 12.25 31.24 -3.06
N TRP A 249 11.07 30.65 -3.30
CA TRP A 249 10.91 29.22 -3.57
C TRP A 249 10.04 29.02 -4.80
N THR A 250 10.69 29.10 -5.96
CA THR A 250 10.09 29.01 -7.29
C THR A 250 10.38 27.65 -7.94
N GLY A 251 9.65 27.31 -9.00
CA GLY A 251 9.82 26.04 -9.71
C GLY A 251 9.33 24.81 -8.93
N ILE A 252 8.51 25.01 -7.89
CA ILE A 252 7.92 23.94 -7.09
C ILE A 252 6.46 23.78 -7.46
N GLN A 253 6.07 22.59 -7.90
CA GLN A 253 4.69 22.29 -8.29
C GLN A 253 3.87 21.74 -7.12
N ASN A 254 4.48 20.87 -6.32
CA ASN A 254 3.83 20.27 -5.16
C ASN A 254 4.72 20.45 -3.95
N ALA A 255 4.14 20.61 -2.76
CA ALA A 255 4.89 20.69 -1.52
C ALA A 255 4.13 20.08 -0.35
N VAL A 256 4.89 19.50 0.57
CA VAL A 256 4.39 18.99 1.84
C VAL A 256 5.34 19.38 2.97
N GLY A 257 4.77 19.76 4.10
CA GLY A 257 5.52 19.99 5.32
C GLY A 257 6.19 18.70 5.81
N GLY A 258 7.04 18.85 6.81
CA GLY A 258 7.68 17.72 7.45
C GLY A 258 8.84 18.20 8.30
N GLY A 259 9.97 17.53 8.11
CA GLY A 259 11.18 17.79 8.84
C GLY A 259 11.32 16.89 10.07
N PRO A 260 12.51 16.89 10.69
CA PRO A 260 13.68 17.65 10.25
C PRO A 260 14.30 17.12 8.95
N VAL A 261 15.13 17.92 8.27
CA VAL A 261 16.02 17.40 7.21
C VAL A 261 16.83 16.23 7.76
N LEU A 262 16.85 15.13 7.00
CA LEU A 262 17.60 13.91 7.34
C LEU A 262 18.88 13.79 6.53
N VAL A 263 18.86 14.17 5.26
CA VAL A 263 19.99 14.00 4.35
C VAL A 263 20.20 15.27 3.53
N ARG A 264 21.45 15.73 3.45
CA ARG A 264 21.86 16.89 2.64
C ARG A 264 23.19 16.59 1.96
N GLY A 265 23.24 16.69 0.63
CA GLY A 265 24.46 16.43 -0.14
C GLY A 265 25.04 15.02 0.07
N GLY A 266 24.18 14.01 0.30
CA GLY A 266 24.60 12.64 0.60
C GLY A 266 25.07 12.40 2.04
N GLY A 267 25.11 13.42 2.89
CA GLY A 267 25.49 13.30 4.30
C GLY A 267 24.27 13.23 5.24
N PRO A 268 24.32 12.43 6.33
CA PRO A 268 23.26 12.39 7.31
C PRO A 268 23.30 13.63 8.21
N VAL A 269 22.15 14.25 8.47
CA VAL A 269 22.03 15.43 9.32
C VAL A 269 21.67 15.00 10.75
N PHE A 270 22.59 15.22 11.69
CA PHE A 270 22.37 14.90 13.11
C PHE A 270 21.42 15.89 13.80
N ARG A 271 21.62 17.19 13.58
CA ARG A 271 20.80 18.27 14.17
C ARG A 271 20.48 19.32 13.11
N ALA A 272 19.24 19.32 12.63
CA ALA A 272 18.78 20.29 11.65
C ALA A 272 18.36 21.64 12.28
N GLN A 273 18.18 21.69 13.61
CA GLN A 273 17.73 22.87 14.39
C GLN A 273 16.31 23.37 14.02
N GLU A 274 15.42 22.47 13.60
CA GLU A 274 14.13 22.79 12.97
C GLU A 274 12.93 22.80 13.96
N ALA A 275 13.06 23.46 15.11
CA ALA A 275 12.01 23.53 16.14
C ALA A 275 11.37 22.16 16.51
N PHE A 276 12.23 21.14 16.62
CA PHE A 276 11.90 19.83 17.17
C PHE A 276 12.68 19.63 18.45
N THR A 277 12.01 19.14 19.49
CA THR A 277 12.64 18.88 20.78
C THR A 277 13.43 17.58 20.75
N SER A 278 14.40 17.46 21.67
CA SER A 278 15.12 16.20 21.90
C SER A 278 14.17 15.05 22.22
N SER A 279 13.06 15.30 22.94
CA SER A 279 12.06 14.27 23.25
C SER A 279 11.29 13.75 22.03
N GLN A 280 11.21 14.54 20.94
CA GLN A 280 10.59 14.12 19.68
C GLN A 280 11.56 13.31 18.81
N LEU A 281 12.85 13.65 18.81
CA LEU A 281 13.83 13.10 17.85
C LEU A 281 14.74 12.01 18.41
N ALA A 282 15.12 12.11 19.69
CA ALA A 282 16.12 11.23 20.29
C ALA A 282 15.59 9.82 20.64
N PRO A 283 14.34 9.64 21.12
CA PRO A 283 13.84 8.30 21.42
C PRO A 283 13.69 7.43 20.16
N ARG A 284 13.88 6.12 20.32
CA ARG A 284 13.53 5.16 19.26
C ARG A 284 12.02 5.09 19.13
N ALA A 285 11.54 5.27 17.91
CA ALA A 285 10.13 5.23 17.57
C ALA A 285 9.96 4.66 16.15
N PRO A 286 8.74 4.30 15.74
CA PRO A 286 8.44 4.25 14.32
C PRO A 286 8.78 5.60 13.66
N ARG A 287 9.39 5.56 12.48
CA ARG A 287 9.82 6.74 11.73
C ARG A 287 9.48 6.59 10.26
N THR A 288 9.20 7.71 9.61
CA THR A 288 8.96 7.83 8.17
C THR A 288 9.96 8.82 7.58
N GLY A 289 10.63 8.44 6.50
CA GLY A 289 11.54 9.30 5.76
C GLY A 289 11.34 9.19 4.26
N VAL A 290 11.45 10.31 3.56
CA VAL A 290 11.39 10.38 2.09
C VAL A 290 12.62 11.10 1.58
N GLY A 291 13.24 10.56 0.53
CA GLY A 291 14.43 11.13 -0.08
C GLY A 291 14.54 10.81 -1.55
N GLN A 292 15.62 11.30 -2.13
CA GLN A 292 15.93 11.16 -3.54
C GLN A 292 17.40 10.74 -3.72
N LEU A 293 17.64 9.84 -4.67
CA LEU A 293 18.97 9.39 -5.08
C LEU A 293 19.56 10.38 -6.10
N ALA A 294 20.86 10.29 -6.36
CA ALA A 294 21.56 11.19 -7.30
C ALA A 294 20.97 11.19 -8.72
N ASP A 295 20.36 10.08 -9.15
CA ASP A 295 19.71 9.92 -10.46
C ASP A 295 18.23 10.36 -10.49
N GLY A 296 17.75 10.96 -9.39
CA GLY A 296 16.36 11.43 -9.26
C GLY A 296 15.36 10.37 -8.79
N ARG A 297 15.76 9.10 -8.63
CA ARG A 297 14.87 8.07 -8.08
C ARG A 297 14.39 8.41 -6.68
N VAL A 298 13.14 8.07 -6.39
CA VAL A 298 12.51 8.29 -5.08
C VAL A 298 12.82 7.13 -4.14
N LEU A 299 13.12 7.46 -2.89
CA LEU A 299 13.29 6.53 -1.79
C LEU A 299 12.28 6.86 -0.68
N MET A 300 11.49 5.88 -0.25
CA MET A 300 10.68 5.98 0.97
C MET A 300 11.12 4.91 1.96
N VAL A 301 11.32 5.30 3.21
CA VAL A 301 11.74 4.41 4.30
C VAL A 301 10.77 4.56 5.46
N VAL A 302 10.14 3.46 5.86
CA VAL A 302 9.32 3.40 7.08
C VAL A 302 9.90 2.36 8.01
N THR A 303 10.02 2.71 9.28
CA THR A 303 10.41 1.78 10.34
C THR A 303 9.24 1.54 11.27
N ASP A 304 8.93 0.28 11.53
CA ASP A 304 7.98 -0.06 12.59
C ASP A 304 8.66 0.17 13.95
N GLY A 305 7.89 0.26 15.04
CA GLY A 305 8.48 0.46 16.37
C GLY A 305 7.49 0.23 17.52
N ARG A 306 7.96 0.48 18.75
CA ARG A 306 7.19 0.34 20.01
C ARG A 306 6.63 -1.08 20.24
N ARG A 307 7.25 -2.10 19.65
CA ARG A 307 6.85 -3.51 19.82
C ARG A 307 8.08 -4.35 20.17
N PRO A 308 8.43 -4.48 21.47
CA PRO A 308 9.55 -5.31 21.92
C PRO A 308 9.51 -6.72 21.32
N GLY A 309 10.67 -7.24 20.92
CA GLY A 309 10.80 -8.53 20.25
C GLY A 309 10.42 -8.55 18.76
N TYR A 310 9.77 -7.50 18.23
CA TYR A 310 9.45 -7.36 16.81
C TYR A 310 10.17 -6.18 16.16
N SER A 311 9.90 -4.96 16.64
CA SER A 311 10.58 -3.75 16.19
C SER A 311 10.64 -2.71 17.30
N VAL A 312 11.84 -2.27 17.65
CA VAL A 312 12.07 -1.18 18.61
C VAL A 312 12.08 0.21 17.96
N GLY A 313 12.09 0.27 16.63
CA GLY A 313 12.15 1.52 15.86
C GLY A 313 13.54 2.13 15.81
N MET A 314 13.60 3.37 15.33
CA MET A 314 14.84 4.13 15.15
C MET A 314 14.75 5.50 15.82
N THR A 315 15.90 5.99 16.26
CA THR A 315 16.10 7.43 16.47
C THR A 315 16.04 8.14 15.12
N ASN A 316 15.81 9.45 15.12
CA ASN A 316 15.77 10.21 13.88
C ASN A 316 17.12 10.19 13.13
N PHE A 317 18.24 10.17 13.86
CA PHE A 317 19.57 10.10 13.25
C PHE A 317 19.88 8.73 12.64
N GLU A 318 19.43 7.64 13.25
CA GLU A 318 19.56 6.31 12.64
C GLU A 318 18.76 6.19 11.33
N LEU A 319 17.60 6.84 11.25
CA LEU A 319 16.86 6.94 9.99
C LEU A 319 17.67 7.72 8.94
N ALA A 320 18.28 8.85 9.30
CA ALA A 320 19.15 9.62 8.40
C ALA A 320 20.32 8.77 7.88
N GLN A 321 21.03 8.08 8.78
CA GLN A 321 22.12 7.16 8.43
C GLN A 321 21.65 6.03 7.50
N THR A 322 20.46 5.48 7.76
CA THR A 322 19.85 4.44 6.94
C THR A 322 19.56 4.97 5.53
N MET A 323 18.96 6.15 5.39
CA MET A 323 18.67 6.74 4.08
C MET A 323 19.95 7.01 3.27
N VAL A 324 21.02 7.49 3.91
CA VAL A 324 22.33 7.68 3.26
C VAL A 324 22.90 6.34 2.78
N ARG A 325 22.87 5.29 3.60
CA ARG A 325 23.31 3.94 3.20
C ARG A 325 22.51 3.38 2.03
N LEU A 326 21.25 3.80 1.87
CA LEU A 326 20.38 3.44 0.77
C LEU A 326 20.58 4.33 -0.48
N GLY A 327 21.51 5.30 -0.42
CA GLY A 327 21.92 6.14 -1.54
C GLY A 327 21.21 7.49 -1.64
N ALA A 328 20.43 7.90 -0.64
CA ALA A 328 19.79 9.21 -0.66
C ALA A 328 20.84 10.33 -0.64
N VAL A 329 20.66 11.33 -1.50
CA VAL A 329 21.47 12.57 -1.52
C VAL A 329 20.74 13.76 -0.90
N THR A 330 19.41 13.71 -0.90
CA THR A 330 18.50 14.64 -0.21
C THR A 330 17.43 13.82 0.49
N GLY A 331 16.99 14.24 1.67
CA GLY A 331 15.92 13.55 2.38
C GLY A 331 15.43 14.27 3.63
N THR A 332 14.19 13.97 3.99
CA THR A 332 13.44 14.62 5.08
C THR A 332 12.69 13.58 5.89
N ALA A 333 12.43 13.90 7.16
CA ALA A 333 11.55 13.12 8.01
C ALA A 333 10.10 13.61 7.84
N PHE A 334 9.17 12.69 8.07
CA PHE A 334 7.74 12.96 8.21
C PHE A 334 7.27 12.56 9.61
N ASP A 335 5.99 12.81 9.90
CA ASP A 335 5.44 12.49 11.21
C ASP A 335 5.68 11.01 11.58
N GLY A 336 6.06 10.80 12.83
CA GLY A 336 6.53 9.52 13.33
C GLY A 336 5.52 8.80 14.20
N GLY A 337 5.99 7.79 14.93
CA GLY A 337 5.17 7.14 15.95
C GLY A 337 3.96 6.42 15.36
N GLY A 338 2.77 6.69 15.89
CA GLY A 338 1.55 6.02 15.43
C GLY A 338 1.14 6.38 14.01
N SER A 339 1.64 7.52 13.51
CA SER A 339 1.38 8.02 12.15
C SER A 339 2.20 7.27 11.10
N SER A 340 3.36 6.71 11.47
CA SER A 340 4.27 6.02 10.53
C SER A 340 3.58 4.87 9.81
N THR A 341 3.34 5.08 8.52
CA THR A 341 2.56 4.18 7.67
C THR A 341 3.20 4.09 6.30
N LEU A 342 3.29 2.88 5.75
CA LEU A 342 3.55 2.61 4.34
C LEU A 342 2.39 1.77 3.80
N ALA A 343 1.79 2.23 2.70
CA ALA A 343 0.67 1.55 2.06
C ALA A 343 0.83 1.50 0.54
N PHE A 344 0.24 0.50 -0.09
CA PHE A 344 0.18 0.32 -1.53
C PHE A 344 -1.25 -0.01 -1.96
N ASP A 345 -1.83 0.84 -2.82
CA ASP A 345 -3.17 0.73 -3.40
C ASP A 345 -4.26 0.32 -2.39
N GLY A 346 -4.24 0.95 -1.21
CA GLY A 346 -5.20 0.71 -0.14
C GLY A 346 -4.83 -0.40 0.85
N GLU A 347 -3.72 -1.12 0.63
CA GLU A 347 -3.24 -2.17 1.51
C GLU A 347 -2.02 -1.73 2.34
N LEU A 348 -2.01 -2.04 3.64
CA LEU A 348 -0.86 -1.78 4.51
C LEU A 348 0.34 -2.67 4.14
N LEU A 349 1.51 -2.05 3.99
CA LEU A 349 2.80 -2.75 3.89
C LEU A 349 3.57 -2.75 5.21
N SER A 350 3.43 -1.68 6.01
CA SER A 350 4.02 -1.56 7.35
C SER A 350 3.10 -2.10 8.45
N ARG A 351 3.57 -2.11 9.70
CA ARG A 351 2.76 -2.50 10.86
C ARG A 351 2.61 -1.32 11.84
N PRO A 352 1.46 -0.63 11.83
CA PRO A 352 1.19 0.50 12.72
C PRO A 352 1.45 0.20 14.21
N SER A 353 1.96 1.20 14.94
CA SER A 353 2.32 1.01 16.35
C SER A 353 1.13 1.13 17.31
N ASP A 354 0.09 1.85 16.90
CA ASP A 354 -1.06 2.10 17.77
C ASP A 354 -1.88 0.82 17.97
N ARG A 355 -2.49 0.68 19.14
CA ARG A 355 -3.30 -0.50 19.48
C ARG A 355 -4.52 -0.65 18.55
N GLY A 356 -5.07 0.47 18.08
CA GLY A 356 -6.19 0.54 17.14
C GLY A 356 -5.83 0.31 15.67
N GLY A 357 -4.56 0.01 15.35
CA GLY A 357 -4.10 -0.17 13.98
C GLY A 357 -3.61 1.13 13.35
N GLU A 358 -3.88 1.31 12.05
CA GLU A 358 -3.46 2.50 11.31
C GLU A 358 -4.14 3.76 11.84
N ARG A 359 -3.32 4.75 12.17
CA ARG A 359 -3.75 6.06 12.64
C ARG A 359 -4.20 6.92 11.45
N PRO A 360 -5.37 7.57 11.51
CA PRO A 360 -5.72 8.63 10.58
C PRO A 360 -4.78 9.84 10.71
N VAL A 361 -4.30 10.36 9.58
CA VAL A 361 -3.35 11.48 9.47
C VAL A 361 -3.94 12.61 8.60
N SER A 362 -3.35 13.80 8.67
CA SER A 362 -3.79 14.98 7.91
C SER A 362 -3.51 14.87 6.41
N ASN A 363 -2.36 14.34 6.06
CA ASN A 363 -1.94 14.20 4.68
C ASN A 363 -0.95 13.03 4.52
N ALA A 364 -0.68 12.70 3.27
CA ALA A 364 0.26 11.66 2.86
C ALA A 364 1.04 12.11 1.64
N LEU A 365 2.17 11.45 1.36
CA LEU A 365 2.92 11.64 0.12
C LEU A 365 2.90 10.34 -0.68
N GLN A 366 2.36 10.43 -1.90
CA GLN A 366 2.13 9.29 -2.78
C GLN A 366 3.07 9.36 -3.99
N LEU A 367 3.75 8.26 -4.29
CA LEU A 367 4.27 8.01 -5.61
C LEU A 367 3.14 7.39 -6.44
N MET A 368 2.59 8.18 -7.34
CA MET A 368 1.50 7.81 -8.24
C MET A 368 2.05 7.31 -9.57
N TYR A 369 1.40 6.31 -10.15
CA TYR A 369 1.66 5.75 -11.47
C TYR A 369 0.38 5.79 -12.31
N TYR A 370 0.49 6.35 -13.51
CA TYR A 370 -0.61 6.60 -14.44
C TYR A 370 -0.70 5.63 -15.61
N GLY A 371 0.27 4.73 -15.75
CA GLY A 371 0.25 3.72 -16.80
C GLY A 371 -0.61 2.51 -16.45
N VAL A 372 -0.75 1.59 -17.42
CA VAL A 372 -1.43 0.31 -17.18
C VAL A 372 -0.68 -0.50 -16.13
N TYR A 373 -1.44 -1.06 -15.18
CA TYR A 373 -0.93 -1.88 -14.10
C TYR A 373 -1.70 -3.19 -14.04
N ALA A 374 -1.01 -4.31 -13.94
CA ALA A 374 -1.65 -5.60 -13.76
C ALA A 374 -1.09 -6.23 -12.47
N PRO A 375 -1.91 -6.48 -11.44
CA PRO A 375 -1.45 -7.03 -10.16
C PRO A 375 -0.94 -8.47 -10.33
N ALA A 376 0.25 -8.76 -9.78
CA ALA A 376 0.88 -10.07 -9.95
C ALA A 376 -0.09 -11.22 -9.61
N PRO A 377 -0.27 -12.20 -10.53
CA PRO A 377 -1.11 -13.36 -10.28
C PRO A 377 -0.43 -14.30 -9.29
N GLU A 378 -1.16 -15.31 -8.82
CA GLU A 378 -0.52 -16.44 -8.14
C GLU A 378 0.51 -17.08 -9.08
N ALA A 379 1.69 -17.38 -8.54
CA ALA A 379 2.81 -17.89 -9.35
C ALA A 379 2.49 -19.25 -10.01
N VAL A 380 1.59 -20.02 -9.38
CA VAL A 380 1.13 -21.32 -9.87
C VAL A 380 -0.39 -21.38 -9.78
N ILE A 381 -1.01 -21.74 -10.90
CA ILE A 381 -2.44 -21.84 -11.12
C ILE A 381 -2.79 -23.30 -11.44
N SER A 382 -3.80 -23.86 -10.79
CA SER A 382 -4.29 -25.23 -10.99
C SER A 382 -5.81 -25.23 -11.20
N PRO A 383 -6.31 -24.89 -12.41
CA PRO A 383 -7.74 -24.81 -12.72
C PRO A 383 -8.35 -26.20 -12.92
N ASN A 384 -8.44 -26.98 -11.84
CA ASN A 384 -8.80 -28.41 -11.86
C ASN A 384 -10.24 -28.68 -11.36
N GLY A 385 -11.02 -27.65 -11.05
CA GLY A 385 -12.40 -27.69 -10.56
C GLY A 385 -12.55 -27.92 -9.06
N ASP A 386 -11.47 -27.87 -8.24
CA ASP A 386 -11.47 -28.35 -6.85
C ASP A 386 -11.85 -27.35 -5.75
N GLY A 387 -12.15 -26.11 -6.10
CA GLY A 387 -12.55 -25.07 -5.15
C GLY A 387 -11.45 -24.65 -4.16
N TYR A 388 -10.21 -25.13 -4.33
CA TYR A 388 -9.06 -24.82 -3.47
C TYR A 388 -7.90 -24.28 -4.33
N LEU A 389 -7.48 -23.03 -4.09
CA LEU A 389 -6.74 -22.22 -5.06
C LEU A 389 -7.51 -21.95 -6.36
N GLU A 390 -8.80 -22.26 -6.47
CA GLU A 390 -9.66 -21.72 -7.55
C GLU A 390 -10.25 -20.35 -7.20
N ARG A 391 -9.97 -19.84 -6.00
CA ARG A 391 -10.01 -18.40 -5.73
C ARG A 391 -8.76 -17.70 -6.29
N GLN A 392 -8.21 -18.20 -7.39
CA GLN A 392 -7.18 -17.49 -8.13
C GLN A 392 -7.76 -16.14 -8.49
N ARG A 393 -6.99 -15.07 -8.20
CA ARG A 393 -7.35 -13.74 -8.70
C ARG A 393 -7.55 -13.88 -10.21
N GLU A 394 -8.75 -13.53 -10.68
CA GLU A 394 -8.99 -13.33 -12.11
C GLU A 394 -7.84 -12.47 -12.62
N LEU A 395 -7.18 -12.94 -13.69
CA LEU A 395 -6.19 -12.12 -14.36
C LEU A 395 -6.88 -10.81 -14.71
N SER A 396 -6.23 -9.70 -14.43
CA SER A 396 -6.83 -8.40 -14.63
C SER A 396 -5.76 -7.35 -14.83
N TYR A 397 -6.16 -6.25 -15.44
CA TYR A 397 -5.35 -5.06 -15.54
C TYR A 397 -6.19 -3.83 -15.19
N LYS A 398 -5.54 -2.84 -14.62
CA LYS A 398 -6.06 -1.55 -14.21
C LYS A 398 -5.55 -0.48 -15.16
N VAL A 399 -6.47 0.35 -15.61
CA VAL A 399 -6.25 1.57 -16.40
C VAL A 399 -6.76 2.73 -15.57
N VAL A 400 -6.05 3.86 -15.55
CA VAL A 400 -6.41 5.04 -14.72
C VAL A 400 -6.66 6.30 -15.54
N ARG A 401 -6.54 6.19 -16.87
CA ARG A 401 -6.84 7.24 -17.85
C ARG A 401 -7.45 6.58 -19.09
N PRO A 402 -8.33 7.25 -19.85
CA PRO A 402 -8.78 6.74 -21.13
C PRO A 402 -7.57 6.31 -21.99
N SER A 403 -7.56 5.06 -22.44
CA SER A 403 -6.40 4.46 -23.11
C SER A 403 -6.81 3.48 -24.20
N ASN A 404 -6.02 3.39 -25.26
CA ASN A 404 -6.07 2.26 -26.18
C ASN A 404 -5.20 1.14 -25.63
N VAL A 405 -5.80 -0.01 -25.32
CA VAL A 405 -5.14 -1.11 -24.61
C VAL A 405 -5.09 -2.35 -25.49
N THR A 406 -3.93 -2.98 -25.57
CA THR A 406 -3.72 -4.32 -26.14
C THR A 406 -3.33 -5.28 -25.03
N ALA A 407 -4.15 -6.28 -24.76
CA ALA A 407 -3.85 -7.39 -23.84
C ALA A 407 -3.58 -8.66 -24.63
N THR A 408 -2.42 -9.28 -24.43
CA THR A 408 -1.98 -10.49 -25.14
C THR A 408 -1.59 -11.57 -24.15
N LEU A 409 -2.24 -12.73 -24.25
CA LEU A 409 -1.95 -13.92 -23.47
C LEU A 409 -1.23 -14.94 -24.35
N THR A 410 0.00 -15.28 -23.96
CA THR A 410 0.87 -16.24 -24.65
C THR A 410 0.92 -17.55 -23.87
N ALA A 411 0.68 -18.66 -24.58
CA ALA A 411 0.76 -20.01 -24.08
C ALA A 411 2.22 -20.50 -23.92
N PRO A 412 2.46 -21.63 -23.22
CA PRO A 412 3.81 -22.13 -22.94
C PRO A 412 4.62 -22.51 -24.19
N ASP A 413 3.96 -22.83 -25.30
CA ASP A 413 4.56 -23.11 -26.61
C ASP A 413 4.90 -21.84 -27.41
N GLY A 414 4.58 -20.66 -26.88
CA GLY A 414 4.77 -19.37 -27.54
C GLY A 414 3.59 -18.92 -28.40
N ALA A 415 2.55 -19.74 -28.55
CA ALA A 415 1.37 -19.35 -29.32
C ALA A 415 0.57 -18.26 -28.61
N VAL A 416 0.03 -17.30 -29.37
CA VAL A 416 -0.92 -16.30 -28.84
C VAL A 416 -2.26 -17.00 -28.64
N ALA A 417 -2.63 -17.22 -27.38
CA ALA A 417 -3.88 -17.88 -27.03
C ALA A 417 -5.07 -16.90 -26.97
N PHE A 418 -4.79 -15.62 -26.69
CA PHE A 418 -5.77 -14.54 -26.70
C PHE A 418 -5.06 -13.22 -26.98
N THR A 419 -5.67 -12.37 -27.80
CA THR A 419 -5.27 -10.97 -27.95
C THR A 419 -6.50 -10.11 -28.16
N GLU A 420 -6.56 -8.99 -27.45
CA GLU A 420 -7.65 -8.03 -27.57
C GLU A 420 -7.08 -6.62 -27.57
N THR A 421 -7.53 -5.79 -28.52
CA THR A 421 -7.20 -4.36 -28.58
C THR A 421 -8.49 -3.56 -28.51
N LEU A 422 -8.67 -2.79 -27.44
CA LEU A 422 -9.87 -1.99 -27.19
C LEU A 422 -9.53 -0.66 -26.53
N ALA A 423 -10.36 0.36 -26.81
CA ALA A 423 -10.41 1.56 -25.99
C ALA A 423 -11.00 1.22 -24.62
N ARG A 424 -10.35 1.69 -23.55
CA ARG A 424 -10.74 1.44 -22.16
C ARG A 424 -10.77 2.75 -21.40
N GLU A 425 -11.87 2.99 -20.68
CA GLU A 425 -11.97 4.05 -19.68
C GLU A 425 -11.16 3.69 -18.42
N PRO A 426 -10.98 4.62 -17.46
CA PRO A 426 -10.43 4.26 -16.16
C PRO A 426 -11.24 3.15 -15.48
N GLY A 427 -10.56 2.09 -15.04
CA GLY A 427 -11.20 0.92 -14.45
C GLY A 427 -10.29 -0.30 -14.38
N THR A 428 -10.81 -1.36 -13.76
CA THR A 428 -10.15 -2.67 -13.72
C THR A 428 -10.89 -3.63 -14.64
N TYR A 429 -10.15 -4.28 -15.53
CA TYR A 429 -10.69 -5.14 -16.58
C TYR A 429 -10.17 -6.57 -16.38
N PRO A 430 -11.06 -7.58 -16.36
CA PRO A 430 -10.65 -8.96 -16.31
C PRO A 430 -10.08 -9.42 -17.65
N VAL A 431 -9.13 -10.33 -17.58
CA VAL A 431 -8.61 -11.11 -18.70
C VAL A 431 -9.06 -12.55 -18.47
N VAL A 432 -9.90 -13.04 -19.37
CA VAL A 432 -10.49 -14.38 -19.24
C VAL A 432 -9.40 -15.44 -19.28
N PHE A 433 -9.39 -16.33 -18.29
CA PHE A 433 -8.49 -17.47 -18.23
C PHE A 433 -9.22 -18.70 -17.66
N PRO A 434 -9.15 -19.88 -18.30
CA PRO A 434 -8.50 -20.16 -19.59
C PRO A 434 -9.20 -19.44 -20.76
N PRO A 435 -8.48 -19.08 -21.84
CA PRO A 435 -9.10 -18.47 -23.02
C PRO A 435 -10.09 -19.43 -23.67
N ALA A 436 -11.15 -18.90 -24.27
CA ALA A 436 -12.10 -19.71 -25.02
C ALA A 436 -11.39 -20.43 -26.19
N PRO A 437 -11.83 -21.63 -26.59
CA PRO A 437 -11.24 -22.31 -27.74
C PRO A 437 -11.41 -21.42 -28.97
N ALA A 438 -10.36 -21.27 -29.78
CA ALA A 438 -10.48 -20.58 -31.07
C ALA A 438 -11.64 -21.21 -31.86
N PRO A 439 -12.53 -20.41 -32.49
CA PRO A 439 -13.58 -20.97 -33.33
C PRO A 439 -12.94 -21.87 -34.38
N ALA A 440 -13.38 -23.12 -34.45
CA ALA A 440 -12.90 -24.05 -35.47
C ALA A 440 -13.12 -23.41 -36.85
N ALA A 441 -12.10 -23.46 -37.71
CA ALA A 441 -12.21 -23.02 -39.09
C ALA A 441 -13.48 -23.61 -39.71
N PRO A 442 -14.27 -22.84 -40.50
CA PRO A 442 -15.51 -23.35 -41.06
C PRO A 442 -15.22 -24.61 -41.89
N ALA A 443 -15.74 -25.74 -41.43
CA ALA A 443 -15.67 -26.98 -42.19
C ALA A 443 -16.39 -26.78 -43.55
N PRO A 444 -15.87 -27.33 -44.65
CA PRO A 444 -16.55 -27.23 -45.95
C PRO A 444 -17.97 -27.77 -45.83
N GLN A 445 -18.95 -26.94 -46.22
CA GLN A 445 -20.38 -27.23 -46.16
C GLN A 445 -20.69 -28.58 -46.82
N LYS A 446 -21.00 -29.60 -46.00
CA LYS A 446 -21.75 -30.76 -46.47
C LYS A 446 -23.23 -30.50 -46.24
N LYS A 447 -24.02 -30.76 -47.29
CA LYS A 447 -25.46 -30.53 -47.39
C LYS A 447 -26.22 -30.94 -46.12
N ALA A 448 -27.18 -30.09 -45.76
CA ALA A 448 -28.07 -30.24 -44.60
C ALA A 448 -28.82 -31.59 -44.58
N PRO A 449 -29.13 -32.06 -43.37
CA PRO A 449 -30.54 -32.34 -43.08
C PRO A 449 -31.02 -31.79 -41.73
N SER A 450 -32.32 -31.44 -41.76
CA SER A 450 -33.36 -31.29 -40.71
C SER A 450 -33.04 -30.81 -39.29
N ARG A 451 -33.89 -29.85 -38.86
CA ARG A 451 -34.10 -29.31 -37.51
C ARG A 451 -34.06 -30.38 -36.39
N GLY A 452 -33.19 -30.15 -35.41
CA GLY A 452 -33.22 -30.78 -34.08
C GLY A 452 -31.97 -30.40 -33.28
N SER A 453 -32.15 -29.64 -32.19
CA SER A 453 -31.17 -29.26 -31.16
C SER A 453 -29.80 -28.73 -31.62
N GLN A 454 -29.54 -27.43 -31.42
CA GLN A 454 -28.15 -26.93 -31.45
C GLN A 454 -27.33 -27.70 -30.41
N PRO A 455 -26.17 -28.28 -30.77
CA PRO A 455 -25.25 -28.84 -29.79
C PRO A 455 -24.79 -27.69 -28.87
N ILE A 456 -24.95 -27.86 -27.56
CA ILE A 456 -24.25 -27.03 -26.58
C ILE A 456 -22.75 -27.18 -26.88
N PRO A 457 -22.01 -26.10 -27.17
CA PRO A 457 -20.58 -26.20 -27.43
C PRO A 457 -19.90 -26.87 -26.23
N PRO A 458 -18.94 -27.79 -26.46
CA PRO A 458 -18.26 -28.48 -25.38
C PRO A 458 -17.58 -27.46 -24.47
N PRO A 459 -17.52 -27.69 -23.15
CA PRO A 459 -16.78 -26.82 -22.25
C PRO A 459 -15.33 -26.69 -22.73
N PRO A 460 -14.70 -25.52 -22.59
CA PRO A 460 -13.30 -25.33 -22.98
C PRO A 460 -12.43 -26.44 -22.39
N GLY A 461 -11.54 -27.00 -23.22
CA GLY A 461 -10.53 -27.96 -22.75
C GLY A 461 -9.62 -27.34 -21.67
N PRO A 462 -8.97 -28.16 -20.84
CA PRO A 462 -8.06 -27.64 -19.81
C PRO A 462 -6.92 -26.83 -20.46
N PRO A 463 -6.51 -25.69 -19.88
CA PRO A 463 -5.42 -24.89 -20.44
C PRO A 463 -4.14 -25.69 -20.53
N ALA A 464 -3.34 -25.41 -21.56
CA ALA A 464 -2.00 -25.97 -21.71
C ALA A 464 -1.17 -25.74 -20.44
N GLU A 465 -0.42 -26.75 -20.03
CA GLU A 465 0.41 -26.65 -18.84
C GLU A 465 1.76 -26.04 -19.13
N GLY A 466 2.32 -25.36 -18.14
CA GLY A 466 3.59 -24.66 -18.25
C GLY A 466 3.44 -23.17 -18.02
N ARG A 467 4.44 -22.40 -18.45
CA ARG A 467 4.56 -20.98 -18.16
C ARG A 467 3.75 -20.15 -19.16
N TRP A 468 2.75 -19.45 -18.64
CA TRP A 468 1.97 -18.48 -19.39
C TRP A 468 2.49 -17.07 -19.16
N ARG A 469 2.23 -16.20 -20.13
CA ARG A 469 2.63 -14.79 -20.09
C ARG A 469 1.45 -13.91 -20.51
N LEU A 470 1.05 -12.99 -19.64
CA LEU A 470 0.11 -11.92 -19.98
C LEU A 470 0.92 -10.62 -20.13
N GLU A 471 0.89 -10.05 -21.32
CA GLU A 471 1.39 -8.70 -21.58
C GLU A 471 0.22 -7.77 -21.82
N VAL A 472 0.22 -6.60 -21.17
CA VAL A 472 -0.75 -5.55 -21.41
C VAL A 472 0.00 -4.27 -21.73
N SER A 473 -0.23 -3.74 -22.92
CA SER A 473 0.32 -2.48 -23.40
C SER A 473 -0.81 -1.47 -23.59
N ALA A 474 -0.59 -0.22 -23.22
CA ALA A 474 -1.58 0.83 -23.30
C ALA A 474 -0.96 2.17 -23.70
N THR A 475 -1.66 2.93 -24.54
CA THR A 475 -1.35 4.33 -24.83
C THR A 475 -2.49 5.19 -24.33
N ASP A 476 -2.19 6.10 -23.41
CA ASP A 476 -3.20 6.98 -22.81
C ASP A 476 -3.61 8.15 -23.73
N ASP A 477 -4.62 8.90 -23.30
CA ASP A 477 -5.15 10.11 -23.95
C ASP A 477 -4.13 11.25 -24.10
N LEU A 478 -2.96 11.17 -23.45
CA LEU A 478 -1.83 12.09 -23.62
C LEU A 478 -0.74 11.50 -24.53
N GLY A 479 -0.99 10.36 -25.17
CA GLY A 479 -0.05 9.68 -26.07
C GLY A 479 1.09 8.97 -25.35
N ARG A 480 1.01 8.75 -24.04
CA ARG A 480 2.08 8.12 -23.25
C ARG A 480 1.92 6.59 -23.28
N PRO A 481 2.93 5.84 -23.76
CA PRO A 481 2.88 4.38 -23.77
C PRO A 481 3.24 3.82 -22.40
N SER A 482 2.61 2.71 -22.02
CA SER A 482 2.89 1.96 -20.80
C SER A 482 2.68 0.47 -21.04
N THR A 483 3.48 -0.37 -20.38
CA THR A 483 3.39 -1.83 -20.51
C THR A 483 3.59 -2.50 -19.15
N THR A 484 2.85 -3.57 -18.92
CA THR A 484 3.00 -4.46 -17.77
C THR A 484 3.02 -5.92 -18.25
N VAL A 485 3.84 -6.73 -17.60
CA VAL A 485 4.00 -8.15 -17.94
C VAL A 485 3.82 -8.99 -16.68
N GLN A 486 3.00 -10.02 -16.79
CA GLN A 486 2.79 -11.03 -15.76
C GLN A 486 3.18 -12.40 -16.31
N THR A 487 3.72 -13.24 -15.44
CA THR A 487 3.92 -14.66 -15.76
C THR A 487 3.40 -15.52 -14.63
N PHE A 488 2.71 -16.60 -14.99
CA PHE A 488 2.20 -17.60 -14.06
C PHE A 488 2.38 -18.98 -14.67
N THR A 489 2.34 -20.03 -13.84
CA THR A 489 2.49 -21.40 -14.31
C THR A 489 1.19 -22.17 -14.14
N VAL A 490 0.67 -22.75 -15.21
CA VAL A 490 -0.42 -23.72 -15.12
C VAL A 490 0.15 -25.08 -14.79
N ASN A 491 -0.30 -25.67 -13.69
CA ASN A 491 0.19 -26.95 -13.21
C ASN A 491 -0.93 -27.82 -12.64
N ASN A 492 -1.53 -28.66 -13.48
CA ASN A 492 -2.62 -29.57 -13.08
C ASN A 492 -2.11 -30.91 -12.54
N THR A 493 -0.90 -30.94 -11.95
CA THR A 493 -0.31 -32.20 -11.44
C THR A 493 -1.16 -32.83 -10.35
N LEU A 494 -1.80 -32.00 -9.51
CA LEU A 494 -2.67 -32.47 -8.43
C LEU A 494 -4.13 -32.22 -8.78
N GLY A 495 -4.96 -33.27 -8.67
CA GLY A 495 -6.42 -33.14 -8.62
C GLY A 495 -6.93 -33.00 -7.19
N PHE A 496 -8.25 -33.01 -7.02
CA PHE A 496 -8.97 -32.87 -5.75
C PHE A 496 -8.40 -33.71 -4.59
N ALA A 497 -8.18 -33.06 -3.45
CA ALA A 497 -7.89 -33.75 -2.20
C ALA A 497 -9.18 -34.28 -1.54
N ARG A 498 -9.18 -35.56 -1.18
CA ARG A 498 -10.32 -36.25 -0.56
C ARG A 498 -9.96 -36.78 0.82
N LEU A 499 -10.93 -36.77 1.73
CA LEU A 499 -10.80 -37.36 3.06
C LEU A 499 -11.76 -38.54 3.21
N SER A 500 -11.31 -39.61 3.86
CA SER A 500 -12.16 -40.76 4.17
C SER A 500 -13.26 -40.46 5.20
N ARG A 501 -13.15 -39.35 5.94
CA ARG A 501 -14.07 -38.93 7.02
C ARG A 501 -13.81 -37.48 7.41
N ARG A 502 -14.79 -36.82 8.03
CA ARG A 502 -14.69 -35.41 8.49
C ARG A 502 -14.27 -35.27 9.96
N SER A 503 -14.16 -36.38 10.70
CA SER A 503 -13.71 -36.38 12.08
C SER A 503 -12.80 -37.58 12.38
N LEU A 504 -11.87 -37.39 13.31
CA LEU A 504 -10.95 -38.41 13.79
C LEU A 504 -10.93 -38.40 15.32
N VAL A 505 -11.32 -39.51 15.96
CA VAL A 505 -11.20 -39.67 17.41
C VAL A 505 -9.85 -40.29 17.73
N VAL A 506 -9.01 -39.55 18.47
CA VAL A 506 -7.68 -40.01 18.88
C VAL A 506 -7.70 -40.51 20.31
N ARG A 507 -7.10 -41.69 20.53
CA ARG A 507 -6.98 -42.37 21.84
C ARG A 507 -5.59 -42.98 21.97
N VAL A 508 -5.10 -43.09 23.20
CA VAL A 508 -3.90 -43.89 23.49
C VAL A 508 -4.18 -45.34 23.09
N ARG A 509 -3.35 -45.92 22.21
CA ARG A 509 -3.54 -47.24 21.57
C ARG A 509 -4.78 -47.38 20.66
N GLY A 510 -5.41 -46.28 20.26
CA GLY A 510 -6.50 -46.29 19.28
C GLY A 510 -6.03 -46.71 17.88
N LYS A 511 -6.89 -47.42 17.14
CA LYS A 511 -6.61 -47.86 15.76
C LYS A 511 -7.25 -46.97 14.68
N GLN A 512 -8.02 -45.95 15.08
CA GLN A 512 -8.67 -45.06 14.12
C GLN A 512 -7.64 -44.26 13.32
N THR A 513 -7.91 -44.13 12.03
CA THR A 513 -7.12 -43.32 11.11
C THR A 513 -8.04 -42.46 10.27
N ILE A 514 -7.51 -41.35 9.77
CA ILE A 514 -8.06 -40.65 8.63
C ILE A 514 -7.16 -40.92 7.43
N SER A 515 -7.75 -41.28 6.29
CA SER A 515 -7.03 -41.34 5.02
C SER A 515 -7.28 -40.05 4.26
N ALA A 516 -6.21 -39.42 3.79
CA ALA A 516 -6.27 -38.28 2.90
C ALA A 516 -5.65 -38.70 1.56
N GLY A 517 -6.36 -38.48 0.46
CA GLY A 517 -5.91 -38.86 -0.86
C GLY A 517 -5.97 -37.74 -1.87
N VAL A 518 -5.19 -37.88 -2.94
CA VAL A 518 -5.07 -36.93 -4.04
C VAL A 518 -4.80 -37.73 -5.33
N THR A 519 -5.22 -37.22 -6.48
CA THR A 519 -4.87 -37.83 -7.77
C THR A 519 -3.73 -37.05 -8.39
N LEU A 520 -2.71 -37.75 -8.88
CA LEU A 520 -1.64 -37.18 -9.68
C LEU A 520 -1.93 -37.41 -11.15
N THR A 521 -1.91 -36.39 -11.98
CA THR A 521 -2.04 -36.53 -13.45
C THR A 521 -0.70 -36.91 -14.10
N ARG A 522 0.42 -36.68 -13.41
CA ARG A 522 1.78 -37.02 -13.87
C ARG A 522 2.73 -37.38 -12.74
N PRO A 523 3.90 -37.98 -13.05
CA PRO A 523 4.90 -38.28 -12.04
C PRO A 523 5.38 -37.02 -11.30
N ALA A 524 5.43 -37.08 -9.97
CA ALA A 524 5.92 -35.99 -9.14
C ALA A 524 6.47 -36.48 -7.79
N ARG A 525 7.27 -35.63 -7.15
CA ARG A 525 7.61 -35.81 -5.74
C ARG A 525 6.50 -35.21 -4.88
N LEU A 526 5.73 -36.06 -4.22
CA LEU A 526 4.62 -35.67 -3.36
C LEU A 526 5.06 -35.64 -1.89
N THR A 527 4.73 -34.55 -1.22
CA THR A 527 4.78 -34.42 0.24
C THR A 527 3.37 -34.18 0.76
N ALA A 528 2.92 -35.00 1.71
CA ALA A 528 1.65 -34.80 2.40
C ALA A 528 1.92 -34.44 3.87
N THR A 529 1.42 -33.30 4.30
CA THR A 529 1.55 -32.79 5.68
C THR A 529 0.20 -32.54 6.30
N VAL A 530 0.10 -32.71 7.61
CA VAL A 530 -1.08 -32.34 8.39
C VAL A 530 -0.78 -31.03 9.09
N GLU A 531 -1.69 -30.07 8.95
CA GLU A 531 -1.58 -28.71 9.48
C GLU A 531 -2.81 -28.36 10.32
N THR A 532 -2.67 -27.43 11.27
CA THR A 532 -3.82 -26.74 11.86
C THR A 532 -4.50 -25.85 10.82
N LYS A 533 -5.73 -25.40 11.08
CA LYS A 533 -6.41 -24.41 10.23
C LYS A 533 -5.62 -23.09 10.08
N SER A 534 -4.75 -22.77 11.05
CA SER A 534 -3.85 -21.61 11.02
C SER A 534 -2.53 -21.85 10.26
N GLY A 535 -2.35 -23.01 9.64
CA GLY A 535 -1.16 -23.35 8.83
C GLY A 535 0.03 -23.90 9.63
N VAL A 536 -0.13 -24.22 10.91
CA VAL A 536 0.96 -24.82 11.71
C VAL A 536 1.07 -26.30 11.35
N GLN A 537 2.19 -26.69 10.74
CA GLN A 537 2.47 -28.10 10.43
C GLN A 537 2.66 -28.93 11.70
N VAL A 538 1.85 -29.98 11.86
CA VAL A 538 1.91 -30.89 13.01
C VAL A 538 2.49 -32.26 12.67
N ALA A 539 2.41 -32.70 11.41
CA ALA A 539 2.97 -33.97 10.96
C ALA A 539 3.28 -33.98 9.46
N THR A 540 4.24 -34.81 9.06
CA THR A 540 4.43 -35.22 7.66
C THR A 540 4.02 -36.69 7.57
N ILE A 541 3.04 -37.00 6.72
CA ILE A 541 2.42 -38.34 6.63
C ILE A 541 2.84 -39.09 5.38
N ALA A 542 3.40 -38.40 4.39
CA ALA A 542 4.06 -39.03 3.25
C ALA A 542 5.11 -38.11 2.61
N VAL A 543 6.21 -38.70 2.16
CA VAL A 543 7.16 -38.11 1.20
C VAL A 543 7.50 -39.21 0.21
N ARG A 544 7.00 -39.13 -1.02
CA ARG A 544 7.12 -40.19 -2.03
C ARG A 544 7.38 -39.59 -3.40
N ARG A 545 8.11 -40.31 -4.25
CA ARG A 545 8.09 -40.09 -5.70
C ARG A 545 7.03 -41.04 -6.26
N LEU A 546 6.03 -40.50 -6.94
CA LEU A 546 4.86 -41.26 -7.39
C LEU A 546 4.69 -41.07 -8.89
N PRO A 547 4.25 -42.09 -9.64
CA PRO A 547 3.78 -41.94 -11.01
C PRO A 547 2.42 -41.21 -11.02
N ALA A 548 1.87 -40.98 -12.22
CA ALA A 548 0.46 -40.61 -12.36
C ALA A 548 -0.44 -41.67 -11.70
N GLY A 549 -1.53 -41.24 -11.08
CA GLY A 549 -2.50 -42.12 -10.42
C GLY A 549 -2.97 -41.62 -9.07
N ARG A 550 -3.83 -42.40 -8.43
CA ARG A 550 -4.38 -42.07 -7.10
C ARG A 550 -3.37 -42.37 -6.00
N PHE A 551 -3.22 -41.43 -5.08
CA PHE A 551 -2.44 -41.59 -3.87
C PHE A 551 -3.31 -41.40 -2.63
N ALA A 552 -3.04 -42.14 -1.57
CA ALA A 552 -3.62 -41.89 -0.26
C ALA A 552 -2.61 -42.15 0.86
N ALA A 553 -2.62 -41.27 1.87
CA ALA A 553 -1.85 -41.40 3.09
C ALA A 553 -2.78 -41.52 4.31
N ARG A 554 -2.44 -42.41 5.23
CA ARG A 554 -3.16 -42.60 6.49
C ARG A 554 -2.49 -41.84 7.62
N TRP A 555 -3.29 -41.21 8.46
CA TRP A 555 -2.82 -40.53 9.67
C TRP A 555 -3.62 -40.98 10.90
N ARG A 556 -2.90 -41.24 12.00
CA ARG A 556 -3.47 -41.70 13.28
C ARG A 556 -3.71 -40.57 14.29
N GLY A 557 -3.52 -39.31 13.89
CA GLY A 557 -3.66 -38.18 14.81
C GLY A 557 -2.44 -37.97 15.71
N THR A 558 -1.24 -38.22 15.18
CA THR A 558 0.03 -38.09 15.90
C THR A 558 0.88 -36.94 15.37
N THR A 559 1.74 -36.37 16.22
CA THR A 559 2.69 -35.31 15.88
C THR A 559 3.88 -35.83 15.05
N ARG A 560 4.75 -34.93 14.60
CA ARG A 560 6.01 -35.24 13.92
C ARG A 560 6.82 -36.30 14.69
N GLY A 561 7.16 -37.40 14.03
CA GLY A 561 7.83 -38.55 14.63
C GLY A 561 6.91 -39.57 15.30
N GLY A 562 5.59 -39.36 15.29
CA GLY A 562 4.60 -40.35 15.74
C GLY A 562 4.50 -40.55 17.26
N LYS A 563 5.24 -39.77 18.06
CA LYS A 563 5.40 -39.98 19.50
C LYS A 563 4.20 -39.53 20.34
N PHE A 564 3.53 -38.44 19.96
CA PHE A 564 2.45 -37.85 20.75
C PHE A 564 1.17 -37.72 19.94
N LEU A 565 0.02 -37.81 20.60
CA LEU A 565 -1.26 -37.46 20.00
C LEU A 565 -1.36 -35.94 19.86
N VAL A 566 -1.96 -35.49 18.77
CA VAL A 566 -2.27 -34.06 18.61
C VAL A 566 -3.40 -33.63 19.55
N TYR A 567 -3.51 -32.32 19.77
CA TYR A 567 -4.63 -31.74 20.52
C TYR A 567 -5.93 -31.81 19.72
N GLY A 568 -7.07 -31.76 20.42
CA GLY A 568 -8.37 -31.60 19.75
C GLY A 568 -8.44 -30.27 19.02
N GLY A 569 -9.05 -30.23 17.85
CA GLY A 569 -9.10 -29.02 17.03
C GLY A 569 -9.42 -29.30 15.57
N MET A 570 -9.30 -28.26 14.73
CA MET A 570 -9.49 -28.34 13.29
C MET A 570 -8.15 -28.47 12.56
N TYR A 571 -8.07 -29.47 11.70
CA TYR A 571 -6.88 -29.81 10.94
C TYR A 571 -7.21 -29.93 9.46
N GLN A 572 -6.18 -29.91 8.62
CA GLN A 572 -6.26 -30.09 7.18
C GLN A 572 -5.01 -30.83 6.69
N VAL A 573 -5.08 -31.46 5.52
CA VAL A 573 -3.93 -32.13 4.90
C VAL A 573 -3.48 -31.34 3.68
N ARG A 574 -2.24 -30.84 3.68
CA ARG A 574 -1.60 -30.18 2.54
C ARG A 574 -0.79 -31.19 1.74
N PHE A 575 -1.13 -31.32 0.47
CA PHE A 575 -0.37 -32.05 -0.53
C PHE A 575 0.46 -31.05 -1.34
N ARG A 576 1.78 -31.25 -1.39
CA ARG A 576 2.70 -30.50 -2.23
C ARG A 576 3.34 -31.46 -3.22
N ALA A 577 3.08 -31.29 -4.51
CA ALA A 577 3.76 -32.00 -5.58
C ALA A 577 4.83 -31.12 -6.19
N THR A 578 6.00 -31.68 -6.52
CA THR A 578 7.06 -30.96 -7.24
C THR A 578 7.52 -31.80 -8.42
N ASN A 579 7.58 -31.17 -9.59
CA ASN A 579 8.08 -31.75 -10.84
C ASN A 579 8.79 -30.68 -11.67
N GLN A 580 9.01 -30.96 -12.96
CA GLN A 580 9.71 -30.06 -13.89
C GLN A 580 8.97 -28.73 -14.12
N LEU A 581 7.65 -28.67 -13.88
CA LEU A 581 6.84 -27.45 -13.96
C LEU A 581 6.86 -26.64 -12.66
N GLY A 582 7.61 -27.07 -11.64
CA GLY A 582 7.68 -26.45 -10.33
C GLY A 582 6.83 -27.17 -9.27
N ALA A 583 6.51 -26.44 -8.19
CA ALA A 583 5.72 -26.98 -7.09
C ALA A 583 4.27 -26.51 -7.16
N VAL A 584 3.32 -27.43 -6.97
CA VAL A 584 1.88 -27.15 -6.84
C VAL A 584 1.38 -27.74 -5.53
N GLU A 585 0.41 -27.07 -4.92
CA GLU A 585 -0.16 -27.47 -3.64
C GLU A 585 -1.69 -27.55 -3.70
N VAL A 586 -2.25 -28.54 -3.02
CA VAL A 586 -3.70 -28.68 -2.77
C VAL A 586 -3.89 -29.04 -1.30
N VAL A 587 -4.88 -28.45 -0.65
CA VAL A 587 -5.22 -28.80 0.74
C VAL A 587 -6.60 -29.44 0.79
N SER A 588 -6.74 -30.49 1.60
CA SER A 588 -8.02 -31.13 1.84
C SER A 588 -9.02 -30.20 2.54
N PRO A 589 -10.33 -30.49 2.47
CA PRO A 589 -11.29 -29.92 3.42
C PRO A 589 -10.82 -30.08 4.87
N ALA A 590 -11.18 -29.14 5.74
CA ALA A 590 -10.84 -29.24 7.15
C ALA A 590 -11.62 -30.37 7.84
N PHE A 591 -10.99 -31.05 8.80
CA PHE A 591 -11.57 -32.13 9.59
C PHE A 591 -11.29 -31.94 11.08
N ARG A 592 -12.20 -32.45 11.91
CA ARG A 592 -12.13 -32.29 13.37
C ARG A 592 -11.38 -33.45 14.01
N VAL A 593 -10.39 -33.15 14.84
CA VAL A 593 -9.78 -34.14 15.74
C VAL A 593 -10.40 -34.01 17.12
N ILE A 594 -10.87 -35.14 17.66
CA ILE A 594 -11.46 -35.24 19.00
C ILE A 594 -10.52 -36.09 19.85
N ARG A 595 -9.97 -35.50 20.90
CA ARG A 595 -9.15 -36.25 21.87
C ARG A 595 -10.08 -36.87 22.91
N ALA A 596 -10.25 -38.19 22.84
CA ALA A 596 -11.09 -38.90 23.80
C ALA A 596 -10.36 -39.08 25.14
N ALA A 597 -11.13 -39.05 26.22
CA ALA A 597 -10.63 -39.29 27.57
C ALA A 597 -9.99 -40.69 27.69
N PRO A 598 -8.99 -40.88 28.59
CA PRO A 598 -8.43 -42.19 28.88
C PRO A 598 -9.55 -43.16 29.32
N VAL A 599 -9.57 -44.37 28.78
CA VAL A 599 -10.48 -45.42 29.28
C VAL A 599 -10.01 -45.83 30.68
N PRO A 600 -10.85 -45.79 31.72
CA PRO A 600 -10.46 -46.21 33.05
C PRO A 600 -10.02 -47.68 33.01
N LYS A 601 -8.84 -47.98 33.57
CA LYS A 601 -8.38 -49.36 33.73
C LYS A 601 -9.40 -50.09 34.63
N LYS A 602 -10.02 -51.18 34.15
CA LYS A 602 -10.77 -52.10 35.03
C LYS A 602 -9.80 -52.56 36.13
N LYS A 603 -10.09 -52.22 37.38
CA LYS A 603 -9.39 -52.81 38.54
C LYS A 603 -9.56 -54.34 38.45
N PRO A 604 -8.49 -55.13 38.65
CA PRO A 604 -8.65 -56.58 38.74
C PRO A 604 -9.61 -56.90 39.89
N LYS A 605 -10.60 -57.77 39.63
CA LYS A 605 -11.47 -58.31 40.68
C LYS A 605 -10.57 -59.03 41.68
N HIS A 606 -10.52 -58.57 42.92
CA HIS A 606 -10.14 -59.43 44.04
C HIS A 606 -11.10 -60.63 44.03
N ARG A 607 -10.56 -61.84 43.88
CA ARG A 607 -11.25 -63.06 44.25
C ARG A 607 -11.15 -63.19 45.77
N PRO A 608 -12.27 -63.31 46.51
CA PRO A 608 -12.24 -63.86 47.86
C PRO A 608 -12.27 -65.40 47.79
N GLY A 609 -11.46 -66.05 48.64
CA GLY A 609 -11.53 -67.49 48.95
C GLY A 609 -11.04 -68.42 47.85
#